data_AF-A0A2E0TNP2-F1
#
_entry.id   AF-A0A2E0TNP2-F1
#
_cell.length_a   1.000
_cell.length_b   1.000
_cell.length_c   1.000
_cell.angle_alpha   90.00
_cell.angle_beta   90.00
_cell.angle_gamma   90.00
#
_symmetry.space_group_name_H-M   'P 1'
#
loop_
_entity.id
_entity.type
_entity.pdbx_description
1 polymer ?
#
loop_
_entity_poly.entity_id
_entity_poly.type
_entity_poly.pdbx_seq_one_letter_code
_entity_poly.pdbx_strand_id
1 'polypeptide(L)'
;MTSYDPRGNFGGQKTELTKFDKLAVSICWFGALIIIGVHVIVADRARSLYSPLEGLMPGLTKIVTSPGYAVSMAMLMAFLGWYGSRMRRLYDNQTASTILFFGLLVSIAANGLLIWGVYAPAGRSMQLLGG
;
A
#
# COMPACT_ATOMS: atom_id res chain seq x y z
N MET A 1 -13.59 -21.77 41.14
CA MET A 1 -12.44 -20.86 41.24
C MET A 1 -11.33 -21.45 40.42
N THR A 2 -11.08 -20.89 39.24
CA THR A 2 -10.04 -21.33 38.31
C THR A 2 -8.68 -20.84 38.80
N SER A 3 -7.75 -21.76 38.97
CA SER A 3 -6.36 -21.50 39.32
C SER A 3 -5.66 -20.72 38.21
N TYR A 4 -5.16 -19.53 38.54
CA TYR A 4 -4.29 -18.75 37.66
C TYR A 4 -2.88 -19.33 37.75
N ASP A 5 -2.44 -20.01 36.70
CA ASP A 5 -1.06 -20.45 36.55
C ASP A 5 -0.25 -19.36 35.81
N PRO A 6 0.65 -18.63 36.48
CA PRO A 6 1.45 -17.56 35.86
C PRO A 6 2.55 -18.11 34.94
N ARG A 7 2.73 -19.45 34.90
CA ARG A 7 3.56 -20.15 33.91
C ARG A 7 2.72 -20.83 32.85
N GLY A 8 1.43 -20.48 32.79
CA GLY A 8 0.48 -20.88 31.78
C GLY A 8 1.11 -20.72 30.40
N ASN A 9 1.61 -21.85 29.91
CA ASN A 9 1.97 -22.08 28.55
C ASN A 9 0.79 -21.54 27.75
N PHE A 10 0.95 -20.35 27.14
CA PHE A 10 -0.04 -19.78 26.25
C PHE A 10 -0.09 -20.72 25.06
N GLY A 11 -0.80 -21.84 25.21
CA GLY A 11 -1.29 -22.71 24.17
C GLY A 11 -2.36 -21.95 23.40
N GLY A 12 -2.00 -20.76 22.90
CA GLY A 12 -2.66 -20.18 21.77
C GLY A 12 -2.38 -21.15 20.65
N GLN A 13 -3.35 -22.01 20.34
CA GLN A 13 -3.42 -22.61 19.03
C GLN A 13 -3.13 -21.48 18.04
N LYS A 14 -2.01 -21.56 17.34
CA LYS A 14 -1.66 -20.55 16.33
C LYS A 14 -2.78 -20.62 15.31
N THR A 15 -3.74 -19.71 15.38
CA THR A 15 -4.86 -19.69 14.45
C THR A 15 -4.26 -19.50 13.08
N GLU A 16 -4.47 -20.49 12.21
CA GLU A 16 -3.88 -20.45 10.88
C GLU A 16 -4.50 -19.29 10.09
N LEU A 17 -3.70 -18.55 9.32
CA LEU A 17 -4.25 -17.50 8.48
C LEU A 17 -5.21 -18.10 7.45
N THR A 18 -6.36 -17.48 7.27
CA THR A 18 -7.28 -17.87 6.20
C THR A 18 -6.63 -17.61 4.83
N LYS A 19 -7.14 -18.28 3.78
CA LYS A 19 -6.66 -18.04 2.40
C LYS A 19 -6.79 -16.57 2.00
N PHE A 20 -7.84 -15.90 2.45
CA PHE A 20 -8.06 -14.48 2.23
C PHE A 20 -7.02 -13.61 2.95
N ASP A 21 -6.73 -13.89 4.22
CA ASP A 21 -5.73 -13.16 4.99
C ASP A 21 -4.33 -13.29 4.37
N LYS A 22 -3.97 -14.51 3.90
CA LYS A 22 -2.71 -14.77 3.19
C LYS A 22 -2.63 -13.96 1.88
N LEU A 23 -3.74 -13.86 1.13
CA LEU A 23 -3.82 -13.05 -0.08
C LEU A 23 -3.65 -11.56 0.22
N ALA A 24 -4.37 -11.03 1.22
CA ALA A 24 -4.31 -9.63 1.61
C ALA A 24 -2.90 -9.19 2.04
N VAL A 25 -2.23 -10.03 2.84
CA VAL A 25 -0.82 -9.81 3.23
C VAL A 25 0.08 -9.79 2.01
N SER A 26 -0.08 -10.75 1.09
CA SER A 26 0.72 -10.82 -0.14
C SER A 26 0.54 -9.59 -1.02
N ILE A 27 -0.70 -9.12 -1.19
CA ILE A 27 -1.04 -7.91 -1.96
C ILE A 27 -0.47 -6.64 -1.29
N CYS A 28 -0.46 -6.56 0.04
CA CYS A 28 0.16 -5.44 0.74
C CYS A 28 1.68 -5.37 0.50
N TRP A 29 2.38 -6.50 0.64
CA TRP A 29 3.81 -6.57 0.38
C TRP A 29 4.16 -6.32 -1.09
N PHE A 30 3.42 -6.93 -2.01
CA PHE A 30 3.60 -6.72 -3.44
C PHE A 30 3.32 -5.27 -3.84
N GLY A 31 2.25 -4.67 -3.32
CA GLY A 31 1.94 -3.26 -3.56
C GLY A 31 3.00 -2.30 -3.01
N ALA A 32 3.58 -2.61 -1.84
CA ALA A 32 4.69 -1.83 -1.29
C ALA A 32 5.97 -1.94 -2.15
N LEU A 33 6.24 -3.11 -2.72
CA LEU A 33 7.36 -3.29 -3.65
C LEU A 33 7.13 -2.55 -4.98
N ILE A 34 5.92 -2.61 -5.53
CA ILE A 34 5.58 -1.88 -6.75
C ILE A 34 5.70 -0.39 -6.52
N ILE A 35 5.10 0.15 -5.45
CA ILE A 35 5.10 1.58 -5.24
C ILE A 35 6.54 2.10 -5.09
N ILE A 36 7.41 1.39 -4.36
CA ILE A 36 8.83 1.76 -4.26
C ILE A 36 9.55 1.60 -5.61
N GLY A 37 9.42 0.44 -6.25
CA GLY A 37 10.16 0.10 -7.47
C GLY A 37 9.77 0.99 -8.66
N VAL A 38 8.48 1.18 -8.88
CA VAL A 38 7.97 2.12 -9.89
C VAL A 38 8.38 3.54 -9.55
N HIS A 39 8.33 3.95 -8.28
CA HIS A 39 8.78 5.29 -7.91
C HIS A 39 10.26 5.51 -8.15
N VAL A 40 11.13 4.55 -7.87
CA VAL A 40 12.57 4.64 -8.18
C VAL A 40 12.81 4.78 -9.68
N ILE A 41 12.12 3.99 -10.51
CA ILE A 41 12.28 4.01 -11.97
C ILE A 41 11.68 5.29 -12.58
N VAL A 42 10.54 5.74 -12.04
CA VAL A 42 9.73 6.80 -12.64
C VAL A 42 10.05 8.18 -12.07
N ALA A 43 10.45 8.33 -10.82
CA ALA A 43 10.69 9.65 -10.21
C ALA A 43 11.75 10.47 -10.98
N ASP A 44 12.86 9.85 -11.37
CA ASP A 44 13.91 10.54 -12.13
C ASP A 44 13.46 10.85 -13.56
N ARG A 45 12.79 9.90 -14.23
CA ARG A 45 12.26 10.10 -15.58
C ARG A 45 11.15 11.16 -15.62
N ALA A 46 10.23 11.12 -14.68
CA ALA A 46 9.11 12.05 -14.55
C ALA A 46 9.61 13.48 -14.29
N ARG A 47 10.63 13.67 -13.44
CA ARG A 47 11.26 14.99 -13.26
C ARG A 47 11.81 15.55 -14.56
N SER A 48 12.54 14.74 -15.34
CA SER A 48 13.13 15.19 -16.60
C SER A 48 12.09 15.50 -17.68
N LEU A 49 11.01 14.72 -17.75
CA LEU A 49 9.97 14.85 -18.79
C LEU A 49 8.91 15.90 -18.47
N TYR A 50 8.59 16.09 -17.18
CA TYR A 50 7.50 16.96 -16.76
C TYR A 50 7.95 18.29 -16.16
N SER A 51 9.25 18.55 -16.01
CA SER A 51 9.76 19.87 -15.62
C SER A 51 9.15 21.03 -16.47
N PRO A 52 8.99 20.90 -17.79
CA PRO A 52 8.31 21.92 -18.60
C PRO A 52 6.78 21.95 -18.43
N LEU A 53 6.17 20.85 -17.97
CA LEU A 53 4.72 20.69 -17.76
C LEU A 53 4.29 20.91 -16.30
N GLU A 54 5.20 21.30 -15.41
CA GLU A 54 4.91 21.49 -13.97
C GLU A 54 3.80 22.51 -13.68
N GLY A 55 3.58 23.47 -14.58
CA GLY A 55 2.48 24.44 -14.50
C GLY A 55 1.12 23.87 -14.91
N LEU A 56 1.09 22.77 -15.67
CA LEU A 56 -0.13 22.11 -16.17
C LEU A 56 -0.50 20.84 -15.38
N MET A 57 0.42 20.33 -14.56
CA MET A 57 0.21 19.14 -13.74
C MET A 57 -0.72 19.45 -12.56
N PRO A 58 -1.85 18.71 -12.41
CA PRO A 58 -2.73 18.81 -11.23
C PRO A 58 -1.94 18.61 -9.93
N GLY A 59 -2.28 19.35 -8.86
CA GLY A 59 -1.57 19.26 -7.56
C GLY A 59 -1.52 17.84 -6.98
N LEU A 60 -2.55 17.03 -7.25
CA LEU A 60 -2.63 15.63 -6.84
C LEU A 60 -1.52 14.77 -7.46
N THR A 61 -1.15 15.05 -8.71
CA THR A 61 -0.06 14.40 -9.44
C THR A 61 1.31 14.64 -8.81
N LYS A 62 1.54 15.87 -8.30
CA LYS A 62 2.80 16.24 -7.61
C LYS A 62 2.95 15.54 -6.26
N ILE A 63 1.84 15.35 -5.55
CA ILE A 63 1.83 14.61 -4.28
C ILE A 63 2.16 13.14 -4.53
N VAL A 64 1.49 12.52 -5.50
CA VAL A 64 1.65 11.09 -5.82
C VAL A 64 3.05 10.76 -6.35
N THR A 65 3.68 11.67 -7.09
CA THR A 65 5.05 11.51 -7.59
C THR A 65 6.12 11.98 -6.59
N SER A 66 5.72 12.42 -5.39
CA SER A 66 6.67 12.77 -4.33
C SER A 66 7.27 11.53 -3.66
N PRO A 67 8.57 11.54 -3.30
CA PRO A 67 9.19 10.43 -2.57
C PRO A 67 8.54 10.20 -1.20
N GLY A 68 8.03 11.27 -0.57
CA GLY A 68 7.31 11.18 0.70
C GLY A 68 6.04 10.35 0.59
N TYR A 69 5.27 10.47 -0.50
CA TYR A 69 4.08 9.65 -0.74
C TYR A 69 4.44 8.16 -0.88
N ALA A 70 5.42 7.84 -1.73
CA ALA A 70 5.82 6.45 -1.97
C ALA A 70 6.32 5.77 -0.69
N VAL A 71 7.19 6.44 0.08
CA VAL A 71 7.70 5.90 1.35
C VAL A 71 6.58 5.74 2.37
N SER A 72 5.72 6.75 2.54
CA SER A 72 4.64 6.70 3.53
C SER A 72 3.62 5.60 3.22
N MET A 73 3.23 5.47 1.95
CA MET A 73 2.28 4.46 1.51
C MET A 73 2.89 3.05 1.55
N ALA A 74 4.16 2.89 1.17
CA ALA A 74 4.85 1.60 1.31
C ALA A 74 4.98 1.17 2.78
N MET A 75 5.34 2.11 3.67
CA MET A 75 5.40 1.85 5.11
C MET A 75 4.02 1.48 5.66
N LEU A 76 2.96 2.19 5.24
CA LEU A 76 1.60 1.89 5.66
C LEU A 76 1.16 0.48 5.20
N MET A 77 1.44 0.10 3.95
CA MET A 77 1.12 -1.24 3.43
C MET A 77 1.90 -2.33 4.15
N ALA A 78 3.21 -2.14 4.35
CA ALA A 78 4.06 -3.07 5.09
C ALA A 78 3.59 -3.22 6.55
N PHE A 79 3.22 -2.10 7.19
CA PHE A 79 2.67 -2.09 8.54
C PHE A 79 1.34 -2.85 8.60
N LEU A 80 0.39 -2.58 7.70
CA LEU A 80 -0.91 -3.26 7.69
C LEU A 80 -0.78 -4.76 7.39
N GLY A 81 0.09 -5.14 6.46
CA GLY A 81 0.38 -6.55 6.16
C GLY A 81 1.03 -7.27 7.33
N TRP A 82 2.05 -6.68 7.95
CA TRP A 82 2.74 -7.26 9.10
C TRP A 82 1.84 -7.31 10.34
N TYR A 83 1.25 -6.18 10.73
CA TYR A 83 0.40 -6.04 11.90
C TYR A 83 -0.86 -6.90 11.78
N GLY A 84 -1.55 -6.86 10.64
CA GLY A 84 -2.74 -7.68 10.39
C GLY A 84 -2.44 -9.18 10.46
N SER A 85 -1.30 -9.63 9.90
CA SER A 85 -0.87 -11.04 9.99
C SER A 85 -0.58 -11.47 11.43
N ARG A 86 0.00 -10.57 12.24
CA ARG A 86 0.34 -10.84 13.64
C ARG A 86 -0.91 -10.81 14.53
N MET A 87 -1.82 -9.88 14.29
CA MET A 87 -3.10 -9.80 15.01
C MET A 87 -3.94 -11.05 14.78
N ARG A 88 -4.02 -11.56 13.55
CA ARG A 88 -4.77 -12.78 13.21
C ARG A 88 -4.23 -14.03 13.90
N ARG A 89 -2.91 -14.10 14.12
CA ARG A 89 -2.26 -15.21 14.84
C ARG A 89 -2.49 -15.16 16.35
N LEU A 90 -2.77 -13.98 16.90
CA LEU A 90 -2.98 -13.75 18.34
C LEU A 90 -4.46 -13.73 18.71
N TYR A 91 -5.33 -13.36 17.77
CA TYR A 91 -6.77 -13.21 17.96
C TYR A 91 -7.51 -13.75 16.74
N ASP A 92 -8.37 -14.74 16.94
CA ASP A 92 -9.32 -15.17 15.90
C ASP A 92 -10.51 -14.22 15.87
N ASN A 93 -10.27 -12.99 15.43
CA ASN A 93 -11.26 -11.92 15.49
C ASN A 93 -11.52 -11.29 14.11
N GLN A 94 -12.78 -10.91 13.88
CA GLN A 94 -13.27 -10.24 12.68
C GLN A 94 -12.50 -8.95 12.41
N THR A 95 -12.08 -8.25 13.47
CA THR A 95 -11.27 -7.03 13.42
C THR A 95 -9.94 -7.23 12.68
N ALA A 96 -9.27 -8.37 12.86
CA ALA A 96 -8.00 -8.65 12.18
C ALA A 96 -8.19 -8.81 10.67
N SER A 97 -9.31 -9.40 10.24
CA SER A 97 -9.65 -9.52 8.82
C SER A 97 -10.03 -8.16 8.21
N THR A 98 -10.73 -7.29 8.96
CA THR A 98 -11.02 -5.91 8.53
C THR A 98 -9.75 -5.09 8.32
N ILE A 99 -8.74 -5.22 9.19
CA ILE A 99 -7.44 -4.55 9.04
C ILE A 99 -6.73 -5.03 7.77
N LEU A 100 -6.73 -6.34 7.51
CA LEU A 100 -6.13 -6.90 6.30
C LEU A 100 -6.88 -6.50 5.03
N PHE A 101 -8.20 -6.45 5.08
CA PHE A 101 -9.02 -5.93 3.99
C PHE A 101 -8.74 -4.44 3.73
N PHE A 102 -8.60 -3.65 4.78
CA PHE A 102 -8.20 -2.24 4.67
C PHE A 102 -6.81 -2.10 4.04
N GLY A 103 -5.84 -2.93 4.45
CA GLY A 103 -4.52 -3.00 3.82
C GLY A 103 -4.58 -3.32 2.33
N LEU A 104 -5.45 -4.26 1.94
CA LEU A 104 -5.69 -4.59 0.53
C LEU A 104 -6.26 -3.38 -0.23
N LEU A 105 -7.25 -2.67 0.33
CA LEU A 105 -7.82 -1.46 -0.28
C LEU A 105 -6.78 -0.36 -0.43
N VAL A 106 -5.98 -0.10 0.62
CA VAL A 106 -4.89 0.89 0.58
C VAL A 106 -3.87 0.53 -0.49
N SER A 107 -3.49 -0.76 -0.60
CA SER A 107 -2.56 -1.24 -1.61
C SER A 107 -3.07 -0.96 -3.03
N ILE A 108 -4.33 -1.33 -3.31
CA ILE A 108 -4.94 -1.10 -4.63
C ILE A 108 -5.07 0.39 -4.92
N ALA A 109 -5.59 1.17 -3.97
CA ALA A 109 -5.84 2.61 -4.15
C ALA A 109 -4.54 3.39 -4.38
N ALA A 110 -3.51 3.15 -3.58
CA ALA A 110 -2.25 3.89 -3.69
C ALA A 110 -1.46 3.52 -4.96
N ASN A 111 -1.44 2.23 -5.35
CA ASN A 111 -0.84 1.83 -6.62
C ASN A 111 -1.64 2.35 -7.83
N GLY A 112 -2.98 2.36 -7.75
CA GLY A 112 -3.83 2.96 -8.78
C GLY A 112 -3.62 4.47 -8.91
N LEU A 113 -3.49 5.18 -7.80
CA LEU A 113 -3.13 6.60 -7.75
C LEU A 113 -1.76 6.84 -8.38
N LEU A 114 -0.76 6.01 -8.08
CA LEU A 114 0.58 6.09 -8.69
C LEU A 114 0.50 5.98 -10.22
N ILE A 115 -0.18 4.96 -10.74
CA ILE A 115 -0.38 4.78 -12.18
C ILE A 115 -1.07 6.02 -12.76
N TRP A 116 -2.18 6.47 -12.17
CA TRP A 116 -2.86 7.68 -12.61
C TRP A 116 -1.94 8.90 -12.62
N GLY A 117 -1.14 9.09 -11.57
CA GLY A 117 -0.19 10.20 -11.47
C GLY A 117 0.88 10.18 -12.56
N VAL A 118 1.34 8.99 -12.95
CA VAL A 118 2.34 8.84 -14.01
C VAL A 118 1.73 9.10 -15.39
N TYR A 119 0.50 8.64 -15.65
CA TYR A 119 -0.11 8.71 -16.99
C TYR A 119 -0.99 9.94 -17.24
N ALA A 120 -1.53 10.59 -16.21
CA ALA A 120 -2.40 11.76 -16.35
C ALA A 120 -1.76 12.95 -17.10
N PRO A 121 -0.47 13.30 -16.87
CA PRO A 121 0.19 14.35 -17.63
C PRO A 121 0.34 14.00 -19.11
N ALA A 122 0.65 12.73 -19.43
CA ALA A 122 0.80 12.26 -20.81
C ALA A 122 -0.54 12.34 -21.57
N GLY A 123 -1.65 11.90 -20.95
CA GLY A 123 -2.98 12.00 -21.54
C GLY A 123 -3.40 13.45 -21.84
N ARG A 124 -3.11 14.38 -20.91
CA ARG A 124 -3.43 15.81 -21.10
C ARG A 124 -2.59 16.48 -22.19
N SER A 125 -1.32 16.07 -22.32
CA SER A 125 -0.44 16.59 -23.38
C SER A 125 -0.88 16.16 -24.79
N MET A 126 -1.36 14.92 -24.98
CA MET A 126 -1.94 14.48 -26.25
C MET A 126 -3.22 15.24 -26.61
N GLN A 127 -4.03 15.58 -25.60
CA GLN A 127 -5.27 16.35 -25.78
C GLN A 127 -5.01 17.80 -26.20
N LEU A 128 -3.88 18.38 -25.80
CA LEU A 128 -3.44 19.73 -26.21
C LEU A 128 -2.73 19.75 -27.57
N LEU A 129 -2.15 18.63 -28.02
CA LEU A 129 -1.47 18.51 -29.32
C LEU A 129 -2.43 18.09 -30.45
N GLY A 130 -3.55 17.46 -30.13
CA GLY A 130 -4.59 17.05 -31.08
C GLY A 130 -5.81 17.98 -31.13
N GLY A 131 -5.77 19.12 -30.42
CA GLY A 131 -6.84 20.12 -30.34
C GLY A 131 -6.47 21.43 -31.01
#